data_AF-A0A2G8KCZ5-F1
#
_entry.id   AF-A0A2G8KCZ5-F1
#
_cell.length_a   1.000
_cell.length_b   1.000
_cell.length_c   1.000
_cell.angle_alpha   90.00
_cell.angle_beta   90.00
_cell.angle_gamma   90.00
#
_symmetry.space_group_name_H-M   'P 1'
#
loop_
_entity.id
_entity.type
_entity.pdbx_description
1 polymer ?
#
loop_
_entity_poly.entity_id
_entity_poly.type
_entity_poly.pdbx_seq_one_letter_code
_entity_poly.pdbx_strand_id
1 'polypeptide(L)'
;MLSYIHPNENTSQAQEWSPAQFEEIQLHVMAALCTLGPLCVQDYIDSQGSTRYTSPPGMMILLATVTPFMVSEKEKKSTDEVLLASHRSMVSLRDSSVNQDLTDQGAINQYLIFYRVRPDQICQMMPLMSRCNVICYTSSQYCVTESNIGNMKERLEDNQIRISLFFLFAMFVKLTYALWRKPELFGEKGVDSILRYLKTNPKKLFNGLGHHRMMLATLGAIWCCIVGATINEDQFLEGEGIFLLLDLLQNAARSMHNLILGCLTDLCENAKSVSHLSTWRGSSDQTVGKLLVRIWKEEEKELGVMRKEDGTIADTNKPLIGTLQDSEGVTPLPANSPSQSIVDISENMRAKLYALLYKLGFEELQGLSAEDQVTLCIIERYMDFKQGEVWSEITEELTQEGVRPVTPDQEALAVIGRASQELASLVIDMQEEILESETQHDLLEEQELYSQIRENHKQAENTLEKWQDYVARTSNYELLKSAKKLQDLSIHQSREEVDNSRESKENVALCSFGNLTRRLIRDQSGSVFDEFSIAYALLSLSVSKHRFDVSEIYWT
;
A
#
# COMPACT_ATOMS: atom_id res chain seq x y z
N MET A 1 -14.44 45.13 -32.69
CA MET A 1 -15.00 44.72 -31.39
C MET A 1 -14.12 45.15 -30.22
N LEU A 2 -12.80 44.91 -30.24
CA LEU A 2 -11.90 45.32 -29.15
C LEU A 2 -11.80 46.84 -28.94
N SER A 3 -11.99 47.64 -30.00
CA SER A 3 -11.98 49.11 -29.97
C SER A 3 -13.11 49.76 -29.14
N TYR A 4 -14.09 49.01 -28.64
CA TYR A 4 -15.16 49.54 -27.79
C TYR A 4 -14.85 49.50 -26.28
N ILE A 5 -13.64 49.05 -25.89
CA ILE A 5 -13.15 49.03 -24.50
C ILE A 5 -12.17 50.19 -24.26
N HIS A 6 -12.49 51.42 -24.70
CA HIS A 6 -11.62 52.58 -24.47
C HIS A 6 -11.94 53.28 -23.13
N PRO A 7 -10.93 53.77 -22.39
CA PRO A 7 -11.12 54.73 -21.32
C PRO A 7 -11.59 56.06 -21.93
N ASN A 8 -12.65 56.61 -21.36
CA ASN A 8 -13.42 57.70 -21.93
C ASN A 8 -12.63 59.03 -21.91
N GLU A 9 -11.94 59.36 -23.00
CA GLU A 9 -11.41 60.70 -23.25
C GLU A 9 -12.06 61.32 -24.50
N ASN A 10 -13.17 62.02 -24.22
CA ASN A 10 -13.63 63.27 -24.82
C ASN A 10 -14.27 63.32 -26.23
N THR A 11 -15.56 63.70 -26.17
CA THR A 11 -16.23 64.78 -26.92
C THR A 11 -16.62 64.54 -28.38
N SER A 12 -17.82 63.96 -28.57
CA SER A 12 -18.81 64.37 -29.59
C SER A 12 -20.14 63.70 -29.25
N GLN A 13 -21.24 64.46 -29.32
CA GLN A 13 -22.59 64.05 -28.91
C GLN A 13 -23.00 62.69 -29.51
N ALA A 14 -22.94 61.64 -28.70
CA ALA A 14 -23.55 60.34 -28.95
C ALA A 14 -24.50 60.08 -27.79
N GLN A 15 -25.73 59.66 -28.08
CA GLN A 15 -26.74 59.26 -27.12
C GLN A 15 -26.09 58.52 -25.95
N GLU A 16 -26.03 59.16 -24.78
CA GLU A 16 -25.38 58.59 -23.59
C GLU A 16 -26.13 57.31 -23.24
N TRP A 17 -25.55 56.18 -23.64
CA TRP A 17 -26.05 54.87 -23.23
C TRP A 17 -26.08 54.86 -21.71
N SER A 18 -27.18 54.36 -21.16
CA SER A 18 -27.24 54.19 -19.72
C SER A 18 -26.13 53.22 -19.29
N PRO A 19 -25.60 53.32 -18.05
CA PRO A 19 -24.61 52.39 -17.55
C PRO A 19 -25.01 50.92 -17.72
N ALA A 20 -26.30 50.61 -17.61
CA ALA A 20 -26.85 49.27 -17.84
C ALA A 20 -26.81 48.84 -19.32
N GLN A 21 -27.11 49.74 -20.26
CA GLN A 21 -27.00 49.47 -21.70
C GLN A 21 -25.54 49.25 -22.12
N PHE A 22 -24.62 50.00 -21.51
CA PHE A 22 -23.19 49.82 -21.75
C PHE A 22 -22.70 48.46 -21.22
N GLU A 23 -23.13 48.07 -20.01
CA GLU A 23 -22.82 46.76 -19.42
C GLU A 23 -23.36 45.60 -20.28
N GLU A 24 -24.61 45.69 -20.75
CA GLU A 24 -25.22 44.66 -21.61
C GLU A 24 -24.50 44.49 -22.95
N ILE A 25 -24.09 45.61 -23.57
CA ILE A 25 -23.29 45.59 -24.81
C ILE A 25 -21.92 44.98 -24.55
N GLN A 26 -21.26 45.33 -23.44
CA GLN A 26 -19.99 44.73 -23.05
C GLN A 26 -20.12 43.22 -22.88
N LEU A 27 -21.16 42.73 -22.20
CA LEU A 27 -21.41 41.29 -22.04
C LEU A 27 -21.59 40.56 -23.38
N HIS A 28 -22.33 41.15 -24.32
CA HIS A 28 -22.52 40.57 -25.64
C HIS A 28 -21.21 40.53 -26.44
N VAL A 29 -20.39 41.58 -26.37
CA VAL A 29 -19.07 41.62 -27.01
C VAL A 29 -18.14 40.58 -26.40
N MET A 30 -18.16 40.42 -25.08
CA MET A 30 -17.38 39.41 -24.36
C MET A 30 -17.78 37.98 -24.75
N ALA A 31 -19.09 37.71 -24.83
CA ALA A 31 -19.62 36.42 -25.27
C ALA A 31 -19.24 36.10 -26.72
N ALA A 32 -19.25 37.10 -27.62
CA ALA A 32 -18.78 36.93 -28.99
C ALA A 32 -17.26 36.65 -29.02
N LEU A 33 -16.47 37.34 -28.20
CA LEU A 33 -15.03 37.10 -28.08
C LEU A 33 -14.69 35.70 -27.56
N CYS A 34 -15.52 35.07 -26.72
CA CYS A 34 -15.36 33.66 -26.33
C CYS A 34 -15.33 32.71 -27.53
N THR A 35 -16.02 33.07 -28.61
CA THR A 35 -16.14 32.24 -29.82
C THR A 35 -15.19 32.65 -30.93
N LEU A 36 -14.96 33.96 -31.10
CA LEU A 36 -14.13 34.50 -32.18
C LEU A 36 -12.65 34.60 -31.81
N GLY A 37 -12.33 34.89 -30.54
CA GLY A 37 -10.96 35.00 -30.07
C GLY A 37 -10.11 33.75 -30.37
N PRO A 38 -10.61 32.53 -30.08
CA PRO A 38 -9.87 31.32 -30.38
C PRO A 38 -9.60 31.04 -31.86
N LEU A 39 -10.37 31.67 -32.75
CA LEU A 39 -10.20 31.56 -34.21
C LEU A 39 -9.26 32.65 -34.76
N CYS A 40 -8.97 33.68 -33.97
CA CYS A 40 -8.24 34.90 -34.37
C CYS A 40 -7.17 35.25 -33.32
N VAL A 41 -6.29 34.29 -33.01
CA VAL A 41 -5.27 34.42 -31.95
C VAL A 41 -4.30 35.57 -32.18
N GLN A 42 -3.87 35.79 -33.44
CA GLN A 42 -2.94 36.87 -33.76
C GLN A 42 -3.57 38.24 -33.54
N ASP A 43 -4.80 38.45 -34.02
CA ASP A 43 -5.55 39.69 -33.80
C ASP A 43 -5.86 39.93 -32.32
N TYR A 44 -6.07 38.85 -31.55
CA TYR A 44 -6.25 38.92 -30.10
C TYR A 44 -5.00 39.48 -29.40
N ILE A 45 -3.81 38.96 -29.73
CA ILE A 45 -2.54 39.41 -29.15
C ILE A 45 -2.22 40.85 -29.59
N ASP A 46 -2.33 41.13 -30.89
CA ASP A 46 -2.04 42.45 -31.46
C ASP A 46 -2.96 43.55 -30.89
N SER A 47 -4.18 43.17 -30.49
CA SER A 47 -5.13 44.07 -29.85
C SER A 47 -4.97 44.25 -28.34
N GLN A 48 -3.96 43.60 -27.73
CA GLN A 48 -3.77 43.54 -26.28
C GLN A 48 -4.99 42.95 -25.54
N GLY A 49 -5.56 41.87 -26.08
CA GLY A 49 -6.75 41.22 -25.52
C GLY A 49 -6.60 40.87 -24.04
N SER A 50 -5.44 40.33 -23.64
CA SER A 50 -5.11 39.99 -22.25
C SER A 50 -5.11 41.22 -21.33
N THR A 51 -4.44 42.31 -21.74
CA THR A 51 -4.36 43.56 -20.98
C THR A 51 -5.74 44.20 -20.80
N ARG A 52 -6.61 44.16 -21.82
CA ARG A 52 -7.95 44.72 -21.73
C ARG A 52 -8.81 43.97 -20.72
N TYR A 53 -8.65 42.65 -20.62
CA TYR A 53 -9.34 41.85 -19.61
C TYR A 53 -8.76 42.02 -18.19
N THR A 54 -7.46 42.28 -18.05
CA THR A 54 -6.80 42.48 -16.76
C THR A 54 -6.77 43.95 -16.29
N SER A 55 -7.21 44.90 -17.11
CA SER A 55 -7.17 46.33 -16.81
C SER A 55 -8.15 46.78 -15.71
N PRO A 56 -7.87 47.90 -14.99
CA PRO A 56 -8.71 48.40 -13.91
C PRO A 56 -10.18 48.67 -14.24
N PRO A 57 -10.60 49.07 -15.45
CA PRO A 57 -12.03 49.17 -15.81
C PRO A 57 -12.74 47.80 -15.89
N GLY A 58 -12.08 46.78 -16.46
CA GLY A 58 -12.60 45.40 -16.47
C GLY A 58 -12.64 44.79 -15.07
N MET A 59 -11.69 45.17 -14.21
CA MET A 59 -11.62 44.77 -12.81
C MET A 59 -12.51 45.62 -11.89
N MET A 60 -12.85 46.87 -12.26
CA MET A 60 -13.83 47.71 -11.56
C MET A 60 -15.23 47.12 -11.70
N ILE A 61 -15.55 46.44 -12.80
CA ILE A 61 -16.82 45.69 -12.90
C ILE A 61 -16.83 44.52 -11.89
N LEU A 62 -15.68 43.86 -11.68
CA LEU A 62 -15.49 42.81 -10.68
C LEU A 62 -15.52 43.34 -9.22
N LEU A 63 -14.88 44.48 -8.95
CA LEU A 63 -14.67 45.07 -7.61
C LEU A 63 -15.74 46.09 -7.19
N ALA A 64 -16.45 46.74 -8.12
CA ALA A 64 -17.58 47.65 -7.81
C ALA A 64 -18.79 46.91 -7.22
N THR A 65 -18.73 45.57 -7.14
CA THR A 65 -19.66 44.74 -6.38
C THR A 65 -19.55 44.91 -4.86
N VAL A 66 -18.57 45.69 -4.36
CA VAL A 66 -18.35 45.96 -2.93
C VAL A 66 -19.11 47.20 -2.41
N THR A 67 -19.77 48.00 -3.26
CA THR A 67 -20.67 49.08 -2.81
C THR A 67 -22.16 48.73 -2.98
N PRO A 68 -23.05 49.06 -2.03
CA PRO A 68 -24.39 48.44 -1.94
C PRO A 68 -25.45 48.98 -2.91
N PHE A 69 -25.09 49.76 -3.93
CA PHE A 69 -26.09 50.51 -4.70
C PHE A 69 -26.24 50.01 -6.14
N MET A 70 -27.38 49.35 -6.39
CA MET A 70 -28.08 49.25 -7.69
C MET A 70 -27.70 48.20 -8.74
N VAL A 71 -27.25 46.99 -8.39
CA VAL A 71 -27.27 45.86 -9.36
C VAL A 71 -27.81 44.59 -8.69
N SER A 72 -28.75 43.93 -9.35
CA SER A 72 -29.35 42.65 -8.92
C SER A 72 -28.27 41.56 -8.81
N GLU A 73 -28.32 40.75 -7.76
CA GLU A 73 -27.34 39.67 -7.50
C GLU A 73 -27.24 38.65 -8.65
N LYS A 74 -28.29 38.52 -9.47
CA LYS A 74 -28.32 37.69 -10.68
C LYS A 74 -27.51 38.25 -11.85
N GLU A 75 -27.57 39.57 -12.08
CA GLU A 75 -26.85 40.24 -13.17
C GLU A 75 -25.35 40.28 -12.88
N LYS A 76 -24.97 40.46 -11.60
CA LYS A 76 -23.57 40.35 -11.14
C LYS A 76 -22.96 38.97 -11.38
N LYS A 77 -23.77 37.91 -11.39
CA LYS A 77 -23.28 36.54 -11.60
C LYS A 77 -23.05 36.24 -13.08
N SER A 78 -23.90 36.73 -13.97
CA SER A 78 -23.71 36.56 -15.43
C SER A 78 -22.45 37.25 -15.96
N THR A 79 -22.08 38.40 -15.39
CA THR A 79 -20.92 39.17 -15.85
C THR A 79 -19.59 38.49 -15.53
N ASP A 80 -19.44 37.97 -14.32
CA ASP A 80 -18.26 37.23 -13.90
C ASP A 80 -18.08 35.93 -14.70
N GLU A 81 -19.18 35.21 -14.98
CA GLU A 81 -19.15 33.93 -15.72
C GLU A 81 -18.73 34.12 -17.18
N VAL A 82 -19.21 35.18 -17.85
CA VAL A 82 -18.87 35.48 -19.25
C VAL A 82 -17.40 35.92 -19.39
N LEU A 83 -16.89 36.72 -18.45
CA LEU A 83 -15.47 37.10 -18.42
C LEU A 83 -14.56 35.89 -18.24
N LEU A 84 -14.88 35.00 -17.31
CA LEU A 84 -14.12 33.78 -17.07
C LEU A 84 -14.19 32.80 -18.25
N ALA A 85 -15.36 32.70 -18.91
CA ALA A 85 -15.53 31.92 -20.13
C ALA A 85 -14.65 32.42 -21.28
N SER A 86 -14.53 33.73 -21.45
CA SER A 86 -13.71 34.33 -22.52
C SER A 86 -12.23 34.02 -22.36
N HIS A 87 -11.72 34.25 -21.15
CA HIS A 87 -10.37 33.88 -20.77
C HIS A 87 -10.13 32.37 -20.97
N ARG A 88 -11.08 31.53 -20.55
CA ARG A 88 -10.98 30.07 -20.68
C ARG A 88 -10.90 29.65 -22.14
N SER A 89 -11.66 30.29 -23.02
CA SER A 89 -11.64 29.98 -24.45
C SER A 89 -10.25 30.21 -25.05
N MET A 90 -9.59 31.32 -24.70
CA MET A 90 -8.26 31.66 -25.21
C MET A 90 -7.17 30.72 -24.68
N VAL A 91 -7.18 30.45 -23.38
CA VAL A 91 -6.21 29.54 -22.74
C VAL A 91 -6.46 28.08 -23.12
N SER A 92 -7.67 27.75 -23.60
CA SER A 92 -7.98 26.38 -24.00
C SER A 92 -7.21 25.89 -25.23
N LEU A 93 -6.73 26.83 -26.06
CA LEU A 93 -6.00 26.60 -27.31
C LEU A 93 -4.56 26.10 -27.11
N ARG A 94 -4.02 26.20 -25.88
CA ARG A 94 -2.63 25.84 -25.55
C ARG A 94 -1.57 26.61 -26.34
N ASP A 95 -1.91 27.79 -26.83
CA ASP A 95 -0.96 28.66 -27.51
C ASP A 95 0.05 29.27 -26.51
N SER A 96 1.34 29.09 -26.78
CA SER A 96 2.40 29.52 -25.86
C SER A 96 2.51 31.05 -25.73
N SER A 97 2.17 31.79 -26.78
CA SER A 97 2.27 33.25 -26.80
C SER A 97 1.15 33.91 -25.98
N VAL A 98 -0.07 33.39 -26.08
CA VAL A 98 -1.22 33.83 -25.26
C VAL A 98 -0.99 33.56 -23.77
N ASN A 99 -0.47 32.38 -23.45
CA ASN A 99 -0.20 31.99 -22.06
C ASN A 99 0.90 32.84 -21.42
N GLN A 100 1.95 33.15 -22.17
CA GLN A 100 3.03 34.02 -21.71
C GLN A 100 2.53 35.46 -21.50
N ASP A 101 1.79 36.03 -22.46
CA ASP A 101 1.21 37.37 -22.35
C ASP A 101 0.26 37.51 -21.14
N LEU A 102 -0.63 36.54 -20.90
CA LEU A 102 -1.48 36.52 -19.70
C LEU A 102 -0.68 36.49 -18.39
N THR A 103 0.46 35.79 -18.39
CA THR A 103 1.38 35.72 -17.23
C THR A 103 2.02 37.08 -17.00
N ASP A 104 2.55 37.69 -18.05
CA ASP A 104 3.27 38.97 -18.01
C ASP A 104 2.34 40.13 -17.62
N GLN A 105 1.06 40.06 -18.00
CA GLN A 105 0.02 41.03 -17.61
C GLN A 105 -0.52 40.82 -16.17
N GLY A 106 0.04 39.88 -15.41
CA GLY A 106 -0.30 39.68 -14.00
C GLY A 106 -1.67 39.06 -13.75
N ALA A 107 -2.26 38.38 -14.75
CA ALA A 107 -3.58 37.74 -14.64
C ALA A 107 -3.65 36.76 -13.45
N ILE A 108 -2.51 36.18 -13.08
CA ILE A 108 -2.36 35.27 -11.93
C ILE A 108 -2.78 35.90 -10.61
N ASN A 109 -2.21 37.07 -10.30
CA ASN A 109 -2.46 37.75 -9.04
C ASN A 109 -3.92 38.19 -8.98
N GLN A 110 -4.49 38.52 -10.14
CA GLN A 110 -5.88 38.89 -10.28
C GLN A 110 -6.82 37.70 -10.06
N TYR A 111 -6.50 36.51 -10.61
CA TYR A 111 -7.24 35.28 -10.33
C TYR A 111 -7.17 34.90 -8.85
N LEU A 112 -6.04 35.12 -8.19
CA LEU A 112 -5.88 34.85 -6.75
C LEU A 112 -6.67 35.84 -5.87
N ILE A 113 -6.73 37.12 -6.25
CA ILE A 113 -7.55 38.12 -5.58
C ILE A 113 -9.03 37.79 -5.76
N PHE A 114 -9.46 37.45 -6.97
CA PHE A 114 -10.84 37.03 -7.22
C PHE A 114 -11.22 35.78 -6.43
N TYR A 115 -10.32 34.79 -6.37
CA TYR A 115 -10.47 33.60 -5.54
C TYR A 115 -10.73 33.95 -4.06
N ARG A 116 -10.01 34.95 -3.51
CA ARG A 116 -10.21 35.38 -2.11
C ARG A 116 -11.60 35.98 -1.87
N VAL A 117 -12.23 36.54 -2.90
CA VAL A 117 -13.50 37.28 -2.79
C VAL A 117 -14.70 36.41 -3.18
N ARG A 118 -14.56 35.51 -4.17
CA ARG A 118 -15.64 34.71 -4.78
C ARG A 118 -15.26 33.22 -4.88
N PRO A 119 -15.24 32.48 -3.75
CA PRO A 119 -14.90 31.06 -3.77
C PRO A 119 -15.95 30.18 -4.46
N ASP A 120 -17.16 30.67 -4.73
CA ASP A 120 -18.22 29.93 -5.43
C ASP A 120 -17.96 29.77 -6.94
N GLN A 121 -17.16 30.65 -7.54
CA GLN A 121 -16.84 30.66 -8.98
C GLN A 121 -15.52 29.95 -9.34
N ILE A 122 -14.88 29.34 -8.33
CA ILE A 122 -13.66 28.53 -8.38
C ILE A 122 -13.62 27.57 -9.58
N CYS A 123 -14.70 26.79 -9.80
CA CYS A 123 -14.75 25.76 -10.84
C CYS A 123 -14.57 26.31 -12.26
N GLN A 124 -14.96 27.57 -12.49
CA GLN A 124 -14.89 28.19 -13.82
C GLN A 124 -13.49 28.71 -14.16
N MET A 125 -12.69 29.03 -13.14
CA MET A 125 -11.37 29.67 -13.29
C MET A 125 -10.19 28.73 -13.52
N MET A 126 -10.36 27.41 -13.44
CA MET A 126 -9.19 26.52 -13.37
C MET A 126 -8.68 25.77 -14.58
N PRO A 127 -9.46 25.59 -15.64
CA PRO A 127 -8.87 25.36 -16.95
C PRO A 127 -7.93 26.51 -17.34
N LEU A 128 -8.16 27.71 -16.78
CA LEU A 128 -7.35 28.91 -16.98
C LEU A 128 -6.01 28.85 -16.22
N MET A 129 -6.08 28.68 -14.90
CA MET A 129 -4.88 28.67 -14.05
C MET A 129 -3.95 27.47 -14.31
N SER A 130 -4.49 26.30 -14.65
CA SER A 130 -3.71 25.09 -14.93
C SER A 130 -2.94 25.13 -16.25
N ARG A 131 -3.31 26.01 -17.18
CA ARG A 131 -2.80 25.99 -18.56
C ARG A 131 -1.87 27.15 -18.89
N CYS A 132 -1.89 28.25 -18.13
CA CYS A 132 -1.02 29.39 -18.40
C CYS A 132 0.43 29.26 -17.88
N ASN A 133 0.91 28.11 -17.37
CA ASN A 133 2.22 28.01 -16.65
C ASN A 133 2.37 29.01 -15.48
N VAL A 134 1.24 29.51 -15.02
CA VAL A 134 1.07 30.72 -14.21
C VAL A 134 1.26 30.45 -12.71
N ILE A 135 1.21 29.19 -12.31
CA ILE A 135 1.24 28.82 -10.89
C ILE A 135 2.67 28.87 -10.33
N CYS A 136 3.73 28.83 -11.15
CA CYS A 136 5.12 28.85 -10.68
C CYS A 136 5.50 30.11 -9.87
N TYR A 137 5.00 31.30 -10.25
CA TYR A 137 5.40 32.57 -9.61
C TYR A 137 4.63 32.87 -8.30
N THR A 138 3.37 32.47 -8.21
CA THR A 138 2.51 32.79 -7.05
C THR A 138 2.54 31.74 -5.94
N SER A 139 3.06 30.56 -6.26
CA SER A 139 3.29 29.48 -5.31
C SER A 139 4.38 29.76 -4.29
N SER A 140 5.40 30.53 -4.70
CA SER A 140 6.46 31.02 -3.81
C SER A 140 5.92 31.94 -2.71
N GLN A 141 4.77 32.60 -2.92
CA GLN A 141 4.18 33.51 -1.93
C GLN A 141 3.05 32.85 -1.11
N TYR A 142 2.33 31.87 -1.67
CA TYR A 142 1.18 31.26 -0.98
C TYR A 142 1.52 30.11 -0.03
N CYS A 143 2.68 29.45 -0.16
CA CYS A 143 3.14 28.49 0.86
C CYS A 143 3.47 29.17 2.21
N VAL A 144 3.42 30.50 2.30
CA VAL A 144 3.82 31.28 3.50
C VAL A 144 2.65 31.98 4.20
N THR A 145 1.42 32.00 3.68
CA THR A 145 0.32 32.78 4.31
C THR A 145 -0.87 31.93 4.76
N GLU A 146 -0.85 31.60 6.06
CA GLU A 146 -1.75 30.76 6.86
C GLU A 146 -3.25 31.15 6.97
N SER A 147 -3.75 32.24 6.36
CA SER A 147 -5.03 32.81 6.81
C SER A 147 -6.32 32.21 6.24
N ASN A 148 -6.29 31.37 5.19
CA ASN A 148 -7.49 31.16 4.37
C ASN A 148 -8.11 29.75 4.39
N ILE A 149 -7.51 28.77 5.07
CA ILE A 149 -8.07 27.41 5.15
C ILE A 149 -9.04 27.26 6.33
N GLY A 150 -8.90 28.11 7.38
CA GLY A 150 -9.72 28.04 8.60
C GLY A 150 -11.18 28.47 8.47
N ASN A 151 -11.54 29.27 7.46
CA ASN A 151 -12.90 29.83 7.31
C ASN A 151 -13.87 28.95 6.50
N MET A 152 -13.46 27.77 6.02
CA MET A 152 -14.32 26.83 5.30
C MET A 152 -14.98 25.81 6.25
N LYS A 153 -15.55 26.27 7.37
CA LYS A 153 -16.35 25.43 8.26
C LYS A 153 -17.80 25.91 8.19
N GLU A 154 -18.71 24.97 7.89
CA GLU A 154 -20.19 25.02 8.04
C GLU A 154 -21.12 25.25 6.85
N ARG A 155 -20.67 25.52 5.62
CA ARG A 155 -21.60 25.49 4.48
C ARG A 155 -20.99 24.82 3.27
N LEU A 156 -21.66 23.78 2.77
CA LEU A 156 -21.50 23.08 1.49
C LEU A 156 -20.82 21.71 1.55
N GLU A 157 -21.52 20.70 2.04
CA GLU A 157 -21.07 19.30 1.99
C GLU A 157 -20.86 18.79 0.54
N ASP A 158 -21.54 19.37 -0.48
CA ASP A 158 -21.37 18.99 -1.90
C ASP A 158 -20.35 19.87 -2.68
N ASN A 159 -20.26 21.18 -2.40
CA ASN A 159 -19.23 22.01 -3.04
C ASN A 159 -17.85 21.84 -2.39
N GLN A 160 -17.74 21.40 -1.14
CA GLN A 160 -16.44 21.11 -0.52
C GLN A 160 -15.69 19.98 -1.22
N ILE A 161 -16.39 18.96 -1.73
CA ILE A 161 -15.75 17.87 -2.48
C ILE A 161 -15.18 18.41 -3.80
N ARG A 162 -15.93 19.26 -4.50
CA ARG A 162 -15.47 19.91 -5.74
C ARG A 162 -14.31 20.87 -5.52
N ILE A 163 -14.34 21.66 -4.45
CA ILE A 163 -13.26 22.60 -4.06
C ILE A 163 -12.02 21.83 -3.58
N SER A 164 -12.20 20.69 -2.90
CA SER A 164 -11.11 19.82 -2.42
C SER A 164 -10.44 19.02 -3.55
N LEU A 165 -11.23 18.41 -4.46
CA LEU A 165 -10.74 17.81 -5.72
C LEU A 165 -9.82 18.76 -6.48
N PHE A 166 -10.22 20.01 -6.46
CA PHE A 166 -9.67 21.09 -7.24
C PHE A 166 -8.38 21.64 -6.61
N PHE A 167 -8.31 21.78 -5.28
CA PHE A 167 -7.06 22.08 -4.58
C PHE A 167 -6.01 20.99 -4.80
N LEU A 168 -6.43 19.72 -4.74
CA LEU A 168 -5.56 18.58 -4.98
C LEU A 168 -5.11 18.48 -6.45
N PHE A 169 -5.98 18.79 -7.41
CA PHE A 169 -5.62 18.83 -8.84
C PHE A 169 -4.73 20.04 -9.19
N ALA A 170 -4.96 21.20 -8.58
CA ALA A 170 -4.07 22.35 -8.69
C ALA A 170 -2.71 22.09 -8.02
N MET A 171 -2.69 21.28 -6.95
CA MET A 171 -1.46 20.73 -6.38
C MET A 171 -0.78 19.81 -7.39
N PHE A 172 -1.50 18.85 -7.98
CA PHE A 172 -0.97 17.87 -8.94
C PHE A 172 -0.28 18.51 -10.16
N VAL A 173 -0.89 19.57 -10.73
CA VAL A 173 -0.31 20.34 -11.86
C VAL A 173 0.87 21.22 -11.41
N LYS A 174 0.95 21.59 -10.13
CA LYS A 174 2.03 22.41 -9.52
C LYS A 174 3.20 21.57 -8.98
N LEU A 175 2.95 20.33 -8.54
CA LEU A 175 3.89 19.41 -7.89
C LEU A 175 4.95 18.91 -8.86
N THR A 176 4.55 18.61 -10.09
CA THR A 176 5.41 18.02 -11.11
C THR A 176 6.51 18.96 -11.62
N TYR A 177 6.36 20.29 -11.47
CA TYR A 177 7.36 21.25 -11.97
C TYR A 177 8.01 22.14 -10.89
N ALA A 178 7.35 22.46 -9.77
CA ALA A 178 7.86 23.43 -8.80
C ALA A 178 8.38 22.82 -7.48
N LEU A 179 7.83 21.70 -7.00
CA LEU A 179 8.15 21.12 -5.69
C LEU A 179 9.30 20.11 -5.72
N TRP A 180 9.69 19.59 -6.88
CA TRP A 180 10.96 18.86 -7.03
C TRP A 180 12.16 19.68 -6.52
N ARG A 181 12.03 21.02 -6.45
CA ARG A 181 13.06 21.91 -5.92
C ARG A 181 13.00 22.17 -4.41
N LYS A 182 11.84 22.09 -3.72
CA LYS A 182 11.67 22.42 -2.28
C LYS A 182 10.41 21.80 -1.63
N PRO A 183 10.37 20.48 -1.36
CA PRO A 183 9.20 19.82 -0.77
C PRO A 183 8.87 20.28 0.67
N GLU A 184 9.80 20.95 1.34
CA GLU A 184 9.66 21.57 2.67
C GLU A 184 8.52 22.60 2.76
N LEU A 185 8.10 23.17 1.62
CA LEU A 185 7.01 24.16 1.55
C LEU A 185 5.61 23.56 1.69
N PHE A 186 5.49 22.23 1.67
CA PHE A 186 4.22 21.54 1.90
C PHE A 186 3.81 21.61 3.37
N GLY A 187 4.76 21.32 4.27
CA GLY A 187 4.64 21.44 5.72
C GLY A 187 3.54 20.58 6.36
N GLU A 188 3.49 20.67 7.69
CA GLU A 188 2.61 19.87 8.55
C GLU A 188 1.12 19.97 8.18
N LYS A 189 0.66 21.18 7.86
CA LYS A 189 -0.75 21.42 7.52
C LYS A 189 -1.13 20.79 6.18
N GLY A 190 -0.17 20.68 5.25
CA GLY A 190 -0.37 19.99 3.98
C GLY A 190 -0.56 18.49 4.21
N VAL A 191 0.34 17.90 5.01
CA VAL A 191 0.28 16.48 5.38
C VAL A 191 -1.02 16.15 6.12
N ASP A 192 -1.41 16.94 7.12
CA ASP A 192 -2.68 16.76 7.85
C ASP A 192 -3.90 16.81 6.92
N SER A 193 -3.89 17.68 5.91
CA SER A 193 -4.96 17.74 4.92
C SER A 193 -5.05 16.45 4.09
N ILE A 194 -3.90 15.91 3.65
CA ILE A 194 -3.83 14.62 2.94
C ILE A 194 -4.37 13.48 3.80
N LEU A 195 -3.96 13.41 5.06
CA LEU A 195 -4.43 12.40 6.00
C LEU A 195 -5.95 12.47 6.19
N ARG A 196 -6.52 13.68 6.30
CA ARG A 196 -7.99 13.87 6.35
C ARG A 196 -8.69 13.38 5.08
N TYR A 197 -8.08 13.57 3.91
CA TYR A 197 -8.64 13.06 2.65
C TYR A 197 -8.57 11.54 2.54
N LEU A 198 -7.46 10.91 2.98
CA LEU A 198 -7.34 9.45 3.02
C LEU A 198 -8.34 8.80 3.98
N LYS A 199 -8.64 9.46 5.11
CA LYS A 199 -9.68 9.02 6.08
C LYS A 199 -11.11 9.12 5.52
N THR A 200 -11.32 9.71 4.35
CA THR A 200 -12.64 9.81 3.75
C THR A 200 -13.12 8.43 3.28
N ASN A 201 -14.30 8.02 3.75
CA ASN A 201 -14.82 6.66 3.60
C ASN A 201 -14.68 6.10 2.16
N PRO A 202 -13.99 4.96 1.96
CA PRO A 202 -13.80 4.32 0.66
C PRO A 202 -15.12 4.03 -0.09
N LYS A 203 -16.20 3.74 0.64
CA LYS A 203 -17.53 3.46 0.05
C LYS A 203 -18.15 4.68 -0.63
N LYS A 204 -17.73 5.90 -0.25
CA LYS A 204 -18.16 7.14 -0.91
C LYS A 204 -17.37 7.42 -2.20
N LEU A 205 -16.22 6.75 -2.41
CA LEU A 205 -15.36 6.96 -3.59
C LEU A 205 -16.04 6.59 -4.91
N PHE A 206 -16.97 5.64 -4.83
CA PHE A 206 -17.71 5.09 -5.98
C PHE A 206 -19.03 5.81 -6.27
N ASN A 207 -19.41 6.81 -5.47
CA ASN A 207 -20.50 7.69 -5.83
C ASN A 207 -20.03 8.60 -6.98
N GLY A 208 -20.78 8.67 -8.08
CA GLY A 208 -20.45 9.39 -9.32
C GLY A 208 -20.21 10.91 -9.20
N LEU A 209 -20.06 11.43 -7.99
CA LEU A 209 -19.78 12.83 -7.62
C LEU A 209 -18.29 13.22 -7.76
N GLY A 210 -17.44 12.35 -8.33
CA GLY A 210 -16.04 12.68 -8.65
C GLY A 210 -15.02 12.32 -7.57
N HIS A 211 -15.42 11.62 -6.51
CA HIS A 211 -14.53 11.23 -5.41
C HIS A 211 -13.31 10.39 -5.84
N HIS A 212 -13.44 9.56 -6.89
CA HIS A 212 -12.29 8.87 -7.50
C HIS A 212 -11.20 9.84 -7.98
N ARG A 213 -11.56 10.97 -8.58
CA ARG A 213 -10.60 12.00 -9.01
C ARG A 213 -9.95 12.70 -7.83
N MET A 214 -10.70 12.86 -6.73
CA MET A 214 -10.14 13.36 -5.47
C MET A 214 -9.03 12.43 -4.99
N MET A 215 -9.33 11.13 -4.94
CA MET A 215 -8.40 10.14 -4.43
C MET A 215 -7.15 10.05 -5.31
N LEU A 216 -7.30 10.05 -6.64
CA LEU A 216 -6.17 10.11 -7.56
C LEU A 216 -5.29 11.34 -7.33
N ALA A 217 -5.91 12.50 -7.09
CA ALA A 217 -5.17 13.72 -6.82
C ALA A 217 -4.51 13.71 -5.43
N THR A 218 -5.13 13.09 -4.42
CA THR A 218 -4.52 12.81 -3.11
C THR A 218 -3.31 11.91 -3.25
N LEU A 219 -3.42 10.81 -3.99
CA LEU A 219 -2.31 9.88 -4.22
C LEU A 219 -1.17 10.55 -4.99
N GLY A 220 -1.48 11.34 -6.02
CA GLY A 220 -0.48 12.14 -6.72
C GLY A 220 0.19 13.19 -5.82
N ALA A 221 -0.56 13.79 -4.88
CA ALA A 221 0.00 14.71 -3.91
C ALA A 221 0.97 14.02 -2.93
N ILE A 222 0.65 12.81 -2.48
CA ILE A 222 1.56 11.99 -1.68
C ILE A 222 2.86 11.76 -2.45
N TRP A 223 2.75 11.37 -3.73
CA TRP A 223 3.90 11.01 -4.53
C TRP A 223 4.89 12.17 -4.78
N CYS A 224 4.43 13.42 -4.94
CA CYS A 224 5.38 14.53 -5.16
C CYS A 224 5.59 15.50 -3.98
N CYS A 225 4.83 15.42 -2.89
CA CYS A 225 5.07 16.24 -1.69
C CYS A 225 5.63 15.47 -0.50
N ILE A 226 5.26 14.19 -0.36
CA ILE A 226 5.57 13.41 0.84
C ILE A 226 6.76 12.52 0.54
N VAL A 227 6.66 11.68 -0.50
CA VAL A 227 7.75 10.80 -0.91
C VAL A 227 9.03 11.59 -1.20
N GLY A 228 10.14 11.16 -0.61
CA GLY A 228 11.46 11.78 -0.73
C GLY A 228 11.69 13.01 0.15
N ALA A 229 10.68 13.45 0.90
CA ALA A 229 10.75 14.64 1.77
C ALA A 229 10.71 14.24 3.24
N THR A 230 11.90 14.06 3.85
CA THR A 230 12.08 13.48 5.19
C THR A 230 11.12 14.02 6.27
N ILE A 231 10.96 15.35 6.37
CA ILE A 231 10.06 15.98 7.36
C ILE A 231 8.60 15.61 7.10
N ASN A 232 8.16 15.64 5.84
CA ASN A 232 6.78 15.34 5.48
C ASN A 232 6.49 13.84 5.59
N GLU A 233 7.45 12.98 5.27
CA GLU A 233 7.36 11.54 5.48
C GLU A 233 7.18 11.21 6.96
N ASP A 234 8.04 11.76 7.83
CA ASP A 234 7.95 11.51 9.27
C ASP A 234 6.57 11.93 9.82
N GLN A 235 6.07 13.11 9.42
CA GLN A 235 4.73 13.56 9.80
C GLN A 235 3.60 12.68 9.23
N PHE A 236 3.79 12.17 8.01
CA PHE A 236 2.82 11.27 7.39
C PHE A 236 2.79 9.91 8.08
N LEU A 237 3.95 9.39 8.50
CA LEU A 237 4.09 8.15 9.27
C LEU A 237 3.48 8.30 10.67
N GLU A 238 3.75 9.40 11.37
CA GLU A 238 3.13 9.73 12.65
C GLU A 238 1.60 9.82 12.56
N GLY A 239 1.08 10.29 11.42
CA GLY A 239 -0.34 10.38 11.13
C GLY A 239 -1.01 9.10 10.65
N GLU A 240 -0.36 7.94 10.77
CA GLU A 240 -0.83 6.63 10.30
C GLU A 240 -1.04 6.55 8.77
N GLY A 241 -0.34 7.38 8.01
CA GLY A 241 -0.55 7.51 6.56
C GLY A 241 -0.38 6.21 5.78
N ILE A 242 0.59 5.37 6.16
CA ILE A 242 0.78 4.04 5.56
C ILE A 242 -0.40 3.10 5.84
N PHE A 243 -0.94 3.12 7.06
CA PHE A 243 -2.09 2.29 7.42
C PHE A 243 -3.31 2.68 6.57
N LEU A 244 -3.53 3.98 6.39
CA LEU A 244 -4.61 4.48 5.54
C LEU A 244 -4.42 4.12 4.06
N LEU A 245 -3.18 4.09 3.55
CA LEU A 245 -2.89 3.64 2.19
C LEU A 245 -3.13 2.15 1.99
N LEU A 246 -2.81 1.31 2.99
CA LEU A 246 -3.09 -0.13 2.96
C LEU A 246 -4.59 -0.43 3.09
N ASP A 247 -5.30 0.30 3.94
CA ASP A 247 -6.76 0.23 4.02
C ASP A 247 -7.41 0.64 2.70
N LEU A 248 -6.87 1.69 2.06
CA LEU A 248 -7.30 2.10 0.73
C LEU A 248 -6.99 1.01 -0.30
N LEU A 249 -5.81 0.41 -0.29
CA LEU A 249 -5.43 -0.70 -1.18
C LEU A 249 -6.36 -1.90 -1.02
N GLN A 250 -6.75 -2.24 0.22
CA GLN A 250 -7.64 -3.36 0.50
C GLN A 250 -9.06 -3.14 -0.08
N ASN A 251 -9.53 -1.90 -0.13
CA ASN A 251 -10.91 -1.54 -0.51
C ASN A 251 -11.05 -0.87 -1.89
N ALA A 252 -9.95 -0.49 -2.53
CA ALA A 252 -9.94 0.21 -3.80
C ALA A 252 -10.35 -0.71 -4.96
N ALA A 253 -10.76 -0.09 -6.07
CA ALA A 253 -10.85 -0.79 -7.35
C ALA A 253 -9.44 -0.99 -7.94
N ARG A 254 -9.23 -2.10 -8.66
CA ARG A 254 -7.97 -2.47 -9.30
C ARG A 254 -7.29 -1.33 -10.08
N SER A 255 -8.08 -0.49 -10.75
CA SER A 255 -7.58 0.69 -11.48
C SER A 255 -6.74 1.67 -10.64
N MET A 256 -6.87 1.67 -9.30
CA MET A 256 -6.10 2.52 -8.39
C MET A 256 -4.93 1.78 -7.73
N HIS A 257 -4.91 0.44 -7.75
CA HIS A 257 -3.88 -0.35 -7.06
C HIS A 257 -2.48 0.02 -7.54
N ASN A 258 -2.27 0.17 -8.85
CA ASN A 258 -0.96 0.48 -9.40
C ASN A 258 -0.36 1.80 -8.85
N LEU A 259 -1.21 2.81 -8.66
CA LEU A 259 -0.82 4.11 -8.11
C LEU A 259 -0.55 4.02 -6.61
N ILE A 260 -1.41 3.32 -5.86
CA ILE A 260 -1.24 3.13 -4.41
C ILE A 260 0.03 2.33 -4.11
N LEU A 261 0.24 1.23 -4.85
CA LEU A 261 1.44 0.40 -4.76
C LEU A 261 2.69 1.20 -5.13
N GLY A 262 2.61 2.11 -6.12
CA GLY A 262 3.70 3.03 -6.46
C GLY A 262 4.09 3.92 -5.28
N CYS A 263 3.12 4.61 -4.68
CA CYS A 263 3.37 5.42 -3.48
C CYS A 263 3.97 4.60 -2.33
N LEU A 264 3.43 3.40 -2.07
CA LEU A 264 3.95 2.52 -1.00
C LEU A 264 5.39 2.08 -1.29
N THR A 265 5.70 1.73 -2.54
CA THR A 265 7.03 1.27 -2.94
C THR A 265 8.08 2.35 -2.70
N ASP A 266 7.80 3.59 -3.11
CA ASP A 266 8.75 4.69 -2.96
C ASP A 266 8.84 5.16 -1.50
N LEU A 267 7.74 5.12 -0.73
CA LEU A 267 7.80 5.36 0.72
C LEU A 267 8.71 4.34 1.45
N CYS A 268 8.87 3.12 0.93
CA CYS A 268 9.77 2.11 1.49
C CYS A 268 11.26 2.40 1.29
N GLU A 269 11.63 3.48 0.58
CA GLU A 269 13.00 3.98 0.62
C GLU A 269 13.38 4.45 2.04
N ASN A 270 12.39 4.90 2.82
CA ASN A 270 12.55 5.19 4.23
C ASN A 270 12.41 3.91 5.08
N ALA A 271 13.45 3.59 5.86
CA ALA A 271 13.48 2.40 6.71
C ALA A 271 12.35 2.37 7.76
N LYS A 272 11.87 3.53 8.22
CA LYS A 272 10.73 3.61 9.15
C LYS A 272 9.43 3.13 8.49
N SER A 273 9.27 3.31 7.18
CA SER A 273 8.05 2.90 6.48
C SER A 273 7.84 1.38 6.53
N VAL A 274 8.92 0.60 6.44
CA VAL A 274 8.86 -0.87 6.45
C VAL A 274 8.31 -1.40 7.77
N SER A 275 8.68 -0.81 8.92
CA SER A 275 8.14 -1.23 10.22
C SER A 275 6.66 -0.89 10.37
N HIS A 276 6.20 0.22 9.80
CA HIS A 276 4.78 0.56 9.75
C HIS A 276 4.00 -0.43 8.86
N LEU A 277 4.55 -0.82 7.71
CA LEU A 277 3.96 -1.83 6.81
C LEU A 277 3.81 -3.19 7.50
N SER A 278 4.84 -3.69 8.17
CA SER A 278 4.80 -5.01 8.83
C SER A 278 3.85 -5.05 10.05
N THR A 279 3.62 -3.89 10.68
CA THR A 279 2.72 -3.75 11.83
C THR A 279 1.24 -3.63 11.43
N TRP A 280 0.94 -3.25 10.17
CA TRP A 280 -0.43 -3.11 9.72
C TRP A 280 -1.21 -4.43 9.81
N ARG A 281 -2.49 -4.33 10.21
CA ARG A 281 -3.45 -5.41 10.25
C ARG A 281 -4.75 -4.94 9.64
N GLY A 282 -5.16 -5.59 8.55
CA GLY A 282 -6.37 -5.26 7.82
C GLY A 282 -7.64 -5.83 8.45
N SER A 283 -8.73 -5.76 7.70
CA SER A 283 -9.96 -6.47 8.09
C SER A 283 -9.70 -7.97 8.29
N SER A 284 -10.22 -8.54 9.39
CA SER A 284 -9.98 -9.92 9.84
C SER A 284 -8.52 -10.24 10.21
N ASP A 285 -7.76 -9.28 10.74
CA ASP A 285 -6.36 -9.45 11.16
C ASP A 285 -5.42 -9.86 10.01
N GLN A 286 -5.81 -9.54 8.77
CA GLN A 286 -5.02 -9.85 7.58
C GLN A 286 -3.68 -9.10 7.60
N THR A 287 -2.57 -9.83 7.40
CA THR A 287 -1.24 -9.23 7.28
C THR A 287 -1.03 -8.58 5.91
N VAL A 288 -0.08 -7.63 5.83
CA VAL A 288 0.30 -7.01 4.55
C VAL A 288 0.78 -8.06 3.53
N GLY A 289 1.51 -9.09 3.97
CA GLY A 289 1.97 -10.18 3.11
C GLY A 289 0.79 -10.91 2.45
N LYS A 290 -0.22 -11.30 3.24
CA LYS A 290 -1.44 -11.95 2.72
C LYS A 290 -2.21 -11.04 1.75
N LEU A 291 -2.26 -9.73 2.01
CA LEU A 291 -2.88 -8.77 1.08
C LEU A 291 -2.13 -8.69 -0.25
N LEU A 292 -0.80 -8.56 -0.22
CA LEU A 292 0.03 -8.45 -1.43
C LEU A 292 0.01 -9.73 -2.26
N VAL A 293 0.07 -10.90 -1.63
CA VAL A 293 -0.05 -12.21 -2.32
C VAL A 293 -1.44 -12.36 -2.95
N ARG A 294 -2.51 -11.92 -2.28
CA ARG A 294 -3.86 -11.93 -2.87
C ARG A 294 -3.92 -11.06 -4.13
N ILE A 295 -3.39 -9.83 -4.07
CA ILE A 295 -3.38 -8.92 -5.23
C ILE A 295 -2.52 -9.52 -6.37
N TRP A 296 -1.44 -10.22 -6.04
CA TRP A 296 -0.64 -10.97 -7.02
C TRP A 296 -1.45 -12.04 -7.73
N LYS A 297 -2.16 -12.90 -6.98
CA LYS A 297 -3.03 -13.94 -7.55
C LYS A 297 -4.11 -13.35 -8.46
N GLU A 298 -4.73 -12.24 -8.04
CA GLU A 298 -5.71 -11.51 -8.85
C GLU A 298 -5.08 -10.97 -10.15
N GLU A 299 -3.84 -10.45 -10.08
CA GLU A 299 -3.11 -9.95 -11.25
C GLU A 299 -2.73 -11.08 -12.22
N GLU A 300 -2.22 -12.22 -11.72
CA GLU A 300 -1.89 -13.38 -12.56
C GLU A 300 -3.10 -13.94 -13.29
N LYS A 301 -4.25 -14.01 -12.60
CA LYS A 301 -5.51 -14.46 -13.20
C LYS A 301 -5.95 -13.56 -14.35
N GLU A 302 -5.76 -12.26 -14.21
CA GLU A 302 -6.12 -11.26 -15.22
C GLU A 302 -5.16 -11.25 -16.42
N LEU A 303 -3.86 -11.51 -16.17
CA LEU A 303 -2.87 -11.73 -17.23
C LEU A 303 -3.07 -13.09 -17.92
N GLY A 304 -3.81 -14.01 -17.29
CA GLY A 304 -4.05 -15.36 -17.80
C GLY A 304 -2.81 -16.25 -17.69
N VAL A 305 -2.02 -16.09 -16.62
CA VAL A 305 -0.84 -16.94 -16.38
C VAL A 305 -1.30 -18.36 -16.07
N MET A 306 -0.69 -19.34 -16.72
CA MET A 306 -1.04 -20.76 -16.53
C MET A 306 -0.48 -21.30 -15.20
N ARG A 307 -1.34 -21.95 -14.42
CA ARG A 307 -1.06 -22.59 -13.12
C ARG A 307 -1.71 -23.98 -13.09
N LYS A 308 -1.14 -24.90 -12.31
CA LYS A 308 -1.81 -26.17 -11.99
C LYS A 308 -2.98 -25.92 -11.02
N GLU A 309 -3.81 -26.93 -10.77
CA GLU A 309 -4.98 -26.83 -9.87
C GLU A 309 -4.60 -26.47 -8.42
N ASP A 310 -3.40 -26.86 -8.01
CA ASP A 310 -2.79 -26.60 -6.70
C ASP A 310 -2.05 -25.24 -6.63
N GLY A 311 -2.06 -24.45 -7.71
CA GLY A 311 -1.37 -23.15 -7.79
C GLY A 311 0.12 -23.24 -8.16
N THR A 312 0.66 -24.43 -8.38
CA THR A 312 2.08 -24.61 -8.76
C THR A 312 2.36 -24.23 -10.22
N ILE A 313 3.65 -24.07 -10.56
CA ILE A 313 4.08 -23.73 -11.92
C ILE A 313 3.67 -24.87 -12.89
N ALA A 314 2.97 -24.51 -13.96
CA ALA A 314 2.49 -25.46 -14.97
C ALA A 314 3.50 -25.76 -16.08
N ASP A 315 4.29 -24.76 -16.50
CA ASP A 315 5.31 -24.88 -17.56
C ASP A 315 6.63 -24.27 -17.08
N THR A 316 7.69 -25.07 -17.06
CA THR A 316 9.03 -24.65 -16.65
C THR A 316 9.67 -23.66 -17.63
N ASN A 317 9.21 -23.61 -18.88
CA ASN A 317 9.69 -22.65 -19.87
C ASN A 317 8.96 -21.31 -19.79
N LYS A 318 7.74 -21.32 -19.26
CA LYS A 318 6.84 -20.16 -19.25
C LYS A 318 6.19 -19.96 -17.87
N PRO A 319 7.00 -19.78 -16.80
CA PRO A 319 6.47 -19.73 -15.43
C PRO A 319 5.63 -18.47 -15.15
N LEU A 320 5.86 -17.37 -15.87
CA LEU A 320 5.21 -16.07 -15.62
C LEU A 320 4.50 -15.46 -16.84
N ILE A 321 4.58 -16.12 -18.00
CA ILE A 321 4.07 -15.59 -19.26
C ILE A 321 2.53 -15.59 -19.23
N GLY A 322 1.95 -14.44 -19.54
CA GLY A 322 0.50 -14.27 -19.68
C GLY A 322 0.00 -14.54 -21.09
N THR A 323 -1.32 -14.63 -21.25
CA THR A 323 -1.99 -14.91 -22.53
C THR A 323 -1.64 -13.92 -23.64
N LEU A 324 -1.61 -12.62 -23.34
CA LEU A 324 -1.30 -11.58 -24.32
C LEU A 324 0.16 -11.71 -24.80
N GLN A 325 1.10 -11.78 -23.85
CA GLN A 325 2.53 -11.94 -24.13
C GLN A 325 2.82 -13.19 -24.96
N ASP A 326 2.15 -14.31 -24.66
CA ASP A 326 2.29 -15.55 -25.43
C ASP A 326 1.71 -15.43 -26.85
N SER A 327 0.60 -14.69 -27.00
CA SER A 327 -0.08 -14.52 -28.30
C SER A 327 0.64 -13.59 -29.27
N GLU A 328 1.29 -12.55 -28.75
CA GLU A 328 2.06 -11.60 -29.56
C GLU A 328 3.38 -12.23 -30.02
N GLY A 329 3.92 -13.15 -29.23
CA GLY A 329 5.15 -13.85 -29.53
C GLY A 329 6.37 -12.93 -29.59
N VAL A 330 7.48 -13.47 -30.07
CA VAL A 330 8.72 -12.69 -30.25
C VAL A 330 8.75 -12.12 -31.65
N THR A 331 8.89 -10.80 -31.77
CA THR A 331 9.08 -10.09 -33.03
C THR A 331 10.37 -9.28 -32.98
N PRO A 332 11.24 -9.31 -34.00
CA PRO A 332 12.48 -8.55 -33.98
C PRO A 332 12.19 -7.05 -33.99
N LEU A 333 12.72 -6.35 -32.99
CA LEU A 333 12.57 -4.91 -32.84
C LEU A 333 13.93 -4.20 -32.96
N PRO A 334 13.94 -2.90 -33.32
CA PRO A 334 15.16 -2.11 -33.28
C PRO A 334 15.80 -2.12 -31.88
N ALA A 335 17.14 -2.07 -31.80
CA ALA A 335 17.90 -2.17 -30.55
C ALA A 335 17.60 -1.08 -29.48
N ASN A 336 16.87 -0.03 -29.84
CA ASN A 336 16.43 1.02 -28.93
C ASN A 336 15.00 0.80 -28.38
N SER A 337 14.31 -0.25 -28.83
CA SER A 337 12.99 -0.63 -28.34
C SER A 337 13.14 -1.64 -27.19
N PRO A 338 12.38 -1.49 -26.10
CA PRO A 338 12.33 -2.51 -25.06
C PRO A 338 11.72 -3.81 -25.61
N SER A 339 12.18 -4.95 -25.09
CA SER A 339 11.58 -6.25 -25.40
C SER A 339 10.21 -6.41 -24.74
N GLN A 340 9.43 -7.39 -25.18
CA GLN A 340 8.06 -7.59 -24.69
C GLN A 340 8.03 -7.91 -23.19
N SER A 341 8.94 -8.76 -22.69
CA SER A 341 9.09 -9.00 -21.26
C SER A 341 9.40 -7.73 -20.45
N ILE A 342 10.17 -6.78 -21.01
CA ILE A 342 10.46 -5.50 -20.33
C ILE A 342 9.22 -4.61 -20.31
N VAL A 343 8.46 -4.55 -21.41
CA VAL A 343 7.20 -3.81 -21.47
C VAL A 343 6.20 -4.37 -20.45
N ASP A 344 6.05 -5.69 -20.37
CA ASP A 344 5.17 -6.36 -19.40
C ASP A 344 5.46 -5.94 -17.95
N ILE A 345 6.73 -5.87 -17.55
CA ILE A 345 7.14 -5.40 -16.21
C ILE A 345 6.62 -3.99 -15.92
N SER A 346 6.58 -3.12 -16.94
CA SER A 346 6.19 -1.71 -16.79
C SER A 346 4.66 -1.50 -16.79
N GLU A 347 3.91 -2.38 -17.47
CA GLU A 347 2.47 -2.25 -17.65
C GLU A 347 1.65 -2.86 -16.51
N ASN A 348 2.18 -3.89 -15.85
CA ASN A 348 1.49 -4.60 -14.77
C ASN A 348 1.93 -4.16 -13.36
N MET A 349 1.27 -4.70 -12.34
CA MET A 349 1.56 -4.37 -10.94
C MET A 349 2.58 -5.30 -10.27
N ARG A 350 3.01 -6.38 -10.94
CA ARG A 350 3.85 -7.45 -10.34
C ARG A 350 5.18 -6.93 -9.83
N ALA A 351 5.85 -6.05 -10.59
CA ALA A 351 7.12 -5.47 -10.17
C ALA A 351 7.03 -4.69 -8.84
N LYS A 352 5.91 -3.97 -8.63
CA LYS A 352 5.67 -3.21 -7.39
C LYS A 352 5.35 -4.14 -6.22
N LEU A 353 4.56 -5.19 -6.46
CA LEU A 353 4.25 -6.21 -5.47
C LEU A 353 5.51 -6.95 -5.02
N TYR A 354 6.35 -7.37 -5.98
CA TYR A 354 7.65 -7.97 -5.72
C TYR A 354 8.53 -7.03 -4.89
N ALA A 355 8.67 -5.76 -5.28
CA ALA A 355 9.49 -4.79 -4.57
C ALA A 355 9.06 -4.61 -3.11
N LEU A 356 7.75 -4.52 -2.84
CA LEU A 356 7.21 -4.41 -1.49
C LEU A 356 7.45 -5.69 -0.66
N LEU A 357 7.21 -6.86 -1.22
CA LEU A 357 7.48 -8.14 -0.54
C LEU A 357 8.97 -8.35 -0.28
N TYR A 358 9.83 -7.95 -1.21
CA TYR A 358 11.28 -7.95 -1.04
C TYR A 358 11.72 -7.03 0.10
N LYS A 359 11.11 -5.85 0.24
CA LYS A 359 11.39 -4.90 1.34
C LYS A 359 10.90 -5.40 2.70
N LEU A 360 9.80 -6.15 2.73
CA LEU A 360 9.27 -6.79 3.93
C LEU A 360 10.10 -8.01 4.37
N GLY A 361 10.80 -8.65 3.43
CA GLY A 361 11.49 -9.90 3.65
C GLY A 361 10.55 -11.09 3.50
N PHE A 362 10.92 -12.07 2.69
CA PHE A 362 10.10 -13.25 2.40
C PHE A 362 9.98 -14.21 3.60
N GLU A 363 11.00 -14.27 4.45
CA GLU A 363 11.04 -15.15 5.63
C GLU A 363 10.21 -14.61 6.81
N GLU A 364 9.95 -13.31 6.86
CA GLU A 364 9.30 -12.64 8.01
C GLU A 364 7.76 -12.59 7.88
N LEU A 365 7.19 -13.14 6.81
CA LEU A 365 5.76 -13.06 6.52
C LEU A 365 4.95 -14.09 7.31
N GLN A 366 4.15 -13.59 8.25
CA GLN A 366 3.27 -14.42 9.08
C GLN A 366 1.83 -14.47 8.51
N GLY A 367 1.12 -15.55 8.84
CA GLY A 367 -0.33 -15.70 8.55
C GLY A 367 -0.68 -16.06 7.11
N LEU A 368 0.24 -16.71 6.41
CA LEU A 368 0.04 -17.21 5.04
C LEU A 368 -0.46 -18.66 5.07
N SER A 369 -1.42 -18.99 4.20
CA SER A 369 -1.84 -20.37 3.93
C SER A 369 -0.83 -21.08 3.03
N ALA A 370 -0.84 -22.41 2.95
CA ALA A 370 0.07 -23.14 2.06
C ALA A 370 -0.07 -22.69 0.59
N GLU A 371 -1.31 -22.46 0.13
CA GLU A 371 -1.55 -21.92 -1.22
C GLU A 371 -0.93 -20.53 -1.43
N ASP A 372 -0.81 -19.70 -0.39
CA ASP A 372 -0.09 -18.43 -0.50
C ASP A 372 1.42 -18.64 -0.47
N GLN A 373 1.92 -19.59 0.32
CA GLN A 373 3.34 -19.92 0.37
C GLN A 373 3.82 -20.47 -0.97
N VAL A 374 3.03 -21.32 -1.62
CA VAL A 374 3.25 -21.80 -3.00
C VAL A 374 3.39 -20.62 -3.96
N THR A 375 2.51 -19.61 -3.84
CA THR A 375 2.60 -18.39 -4.66
C THR A 375 3.83 -17.55 -4.30
N LEU A 376 4.17 -17.48 -3.01
CA LEU A 376 5.32 -16.73 -2.52
C LEU A 376 6.63 -17.25 -3.13
N CYS A 377 6.80 -18.56 -3.28
CA CYS A 377 7.96 -19.14 -3.98
C CYS A 377 8.14 -18.60 -5.40
N ILE A 378 7.03 -18.34 -6.11
CA ILE A 378 7.05 -17.75 -7.45
C ILE A 378 7.45 -16.28 -7.38
N ILE A 379 6.86 -15.53 -6.44
CA ILE A 379 7.15 -14.10 -6.27
C ILE A 379 8.62 -13.89 -5.90
N GLU A 380 9.16 -14.71 -5.00
CA GLU A 380 10.55 -14.64 -4.54
C GLU A 380 11.56 -14.77 -5.70
N ARG A 381 11.19 -15.53 -6.75
CA ARG A 381 11.99 -15.76 -7.96
C ARG A 381 11.53 -14.93 -9.17
N TYR A 382 10.67 -13.93 -8.97
CA TYR A 382 10.05 -13.14 -10.04
C TYR A 382 11.08 -12.52 -11.00
N MET A 383 12.12 -11.88 -10.46
CA MET A 383 13.15 -11.23 -11.29
C MET A 383 13.98 -12.24 -12.07
N ASP A 384 14.26 -13.40 -11.49
CA ASP A 384 15.01 -14.47 -12.14
C ASP A 384 14.21 -15.05 -13.33
N PHE A 385 12.91 -15.28 -13.14
CA PHE A 385 12.01 -15.71 -14.21
C PHE A 385 11.91 -14.67 -15.32
N LYS A 386 11.75 -13.39 -14.99
CA LYS A 386 11.71 -12.32 -15.99
C LYS A 386 13.02 -12.17 -16.76
N GLN A 387 14.16 -12.35 -16.08
CA GLN A 387 15.45 -12.39 -16.75
C GLN A 387 15.55 -13.59 -17.72
N GLY A 388 15.05 -14.76 -17.34
CA GLY A 388 14.97 -15.93 -18.20
C GLY A 388 14.09 -15.73 -19.44
N GLU A 389 12.94 -15.05 -19.29
CA GLU A 389 12.10 -14.67 -20.44
C GLU A 389 12.86 -13.76 -21.41
N VAL A 390 13.53 -12.70 -20.93
CA VAL A 390 14.31 -11.76 -21.78
C VAL A 390 15.41 -12.49 -22.55
N TRP A 391 16.13 -13.43 -21.92
CA TRP A 391 17.14 -14.23 -22.62
C TRP A 391 16.54 -15.18 -23.67
N SER A 392 15.34 -15.69 -23.41
CA SER A 392 14.60 -16.52 -24.36
C SER A 392 14.14 -15.67 -25.56
N GLU A 393 13.66 -14.45 -25.32
CA GLU A 393 13.32 -13.47 -26.36
C GLU A 393 14.55 -13.15 -27.23
N ILE A 394 15.70 -12.82 -26.63
CA ILE A 394 16.95 -12.54 -27.36
C ILE A 394 17.35 -13.73 -28.25
N THR A 395 17.26 -14.95 -27.73
CA THR A 395 17.63 -16.16 -28.48
C THR A 395 16.70 -16.38 -29.68
N GLU A 396 15.41 -16.13 -29.51
CA GLU A 396 14.40 -16.24 -30.56
C GLU A 396 14.53 -15.12 -31.60
N GLU A 397 14.78 -13.86 -31.19
CA GLU A 397 15.03 -12.73 -32.09
C GLU A 397 16.22 -12.99 -33.00
N LEU A 398 17.36 -13.40 -32.44
CA LEU A 398 18.56 -13.75 -33.22
C LEU A 398 18.27 -14.83 -34.26
N THR A 399 17.45 -15.81 -33.90
CA THR A 399 17.04 -16.91 -34.79
C THR A 399 16.16 -16.39 -35.93
N GLN A 400 15.19 -15.52 -35.64
CA GLN A 400 14.29 -14.93 -36.64
C GLN A 400 15.01 -13.97 -37.59
N GLU A 401 16.03 -13.25 -37.11
CA GLU A 401 16.89 -12.40 -37.95
C GLU A 401 17.92 -13.18 -38.78
N GLY A 402 18.02 -14.51 -38.56
CA GLY A 402 19.02 -15.35 -39.21
C GLY A 402 20.45 -15.07 -38.75
N VAL A 403 20.61 -14.45 -37.58
CA VAL A 403 21.90 -14.17 -36.97
C VAL A 403 22.38 -15.43 -36.26
N ARG A 404 23.54 -15.94 -36.67
CA ARG A 404 24.19 -17.08 -36.01
C ARG A 404 25.21 -16.57 -34.99
N PRO A 405 25.02 -16.78 -33.68
CA PRO A 405 26.02 -16.45 -32.67
C PRO A 405 27.32 -17.25 -32.89
N VAL A 406 28.44 -16.70 -32.44
CA VAL A 406 29.69 -17.47 -32.38
C VAL A 406 29.56 -18.60 -31.36
N THR A 407 30.35 -19.67 -31.51
CA THR A 407 30.24 -20.88 -30.67
C THR A 407 30.23 -20.58 -29.16
N PRO A 408 31.09 -19.71 -28.60
CA PRO A 408 31.02 -19.37 -27.17
C PRO A 408 29.69 -18.74 -26.74
N ASP A 409 29.14 -17.83 -27.55
CA ASP A 409 27.87 -17.16 -27.25
C ASP A 409 26.69 -18.13 -27.36
N GLN A 410 26.74 -19.04 -28.34
CA GLN A 410 25.75 -20.10 -28.49
C GLN A 410 25.75 -21.05 -27.27
N GLU A 411 26.93 -21.42 -26.78
CA GLU A 411 27.06 -22.22 -25.55
C GLU A 411 26.55 -21.45 -24.33
N ALA A 412 26.84 -20.15 -24.23
CA ALA A 412 26.35 -19.30 -23.15
C ALA A 412 24.82 -19.21 -23.14
N LEU A 413 24.19 -18.92 -24.28
CA LEU A 413 22.72 -18.88 -24.40
C LEU A 413 22.08 -20.23 -24.01
N ALA A 414 22.70 -21.35 -24.40
CA ALA A 414 22.22 -22.67 -24.01
C ALA A 414 22.39 -22.97 -22.52
N VAL A 415 23.46 -22.47 -21.88
CA VAL A 415 23.64 -22.58 -20.42
C VAL A 415 22.59 -21.74 -19.69
N ILE A 416 22.35 -20.51 -20.14
CA ILE A 416 21.35 -19.61 -19.55
C ILE A 416 19.95 -20.23 -19.65
N GLY A 417 19.56 -20.74 -20.83
CA GLY A 417 18.26 -21.40 -21.01
C GLY A 417 18.07 -22.61 -20.10
N ARG A 418 19.12 -23.45 -19.93
CA ARG A 418 19.07 -24.58 -18.99
C ARG A 418 18.95 -24.12 -17.54
N ALA A 419 19.73 -23.12 -17.13
CA ALA A 419 19.67 -22.58 -15.77
C ALA A 419 18.29 -22.01 -15.44
N SER A 420 17.63 -21.33 -16.39
CA SER A 420 16.26 -20.84 -16.22
C SER A 420 15.24 -21.97 -16.04
N GLN A 421 15.36 -23.07 -16.80
CA GLN A 421 14.52 -24.25 -16.66
C GLN A 421 14.76 -24.98 -15.32
N GLU A 422 16.02 -25.17 -14.94
CA GLU A 422 16.41 -25.80 -13.67
C GLU A 422 15.90 -25.01 -12.47
N LEU A 423 15.93 -23.68 -12.53
CA LEU A 423 15.34 -22.82 -11.50
C LEU A 423 13.82 -23.04 -11.38
N ALA A 424 13.10 -23.10 -12.50
CA ALA A 424 11.66 -23.35 -12.47
C ALA A 424 11.34 -24.74 -11.89
N SER A 425 12.14 -25.77 -12.20
CA SER A 425 12.03 -27.09 -11.58
C SER A 425 12.29 -27.05 -10.08
N LEU A 426 13.33 -26.36 -9.62
CA LEU A 426 13.62 -26.19 -8.20
C LEU A 426 12.45 -25.54 -7.44
N VAL A 427 11.82 -24.52 -8.04
CA VAL A 427 10.65 -23.87 -7.44
C VAL A 427 9.46 -24.84 -7.37
N ILE A 428 9.25 -25.68 -8.37
CA ILE A 428 8.22 -26.73 -8.32
C ILE A 428 8.49 -27.70 -7.18
N ASP A 429 9.73 -28.17 -7.00
CA ASP A 429 10.09 -29.09 -5.92
C ASP A 429 9.81 -28.45 -4.55
N MET A 430 10.12 -27.16 -4.37
CA MET A 430 9.79 -26.42 -3.15
C MET A 430 8.28 -26.28 -2.92
N GLN A 431 7.52 -26.04 -4.00
CA GLN A 431 6.07 -25.94 -3.93
C GLN A 431 5.41 -27.28 -3.54
N GLU A 432 5.92 -28.39 -4.09
CA GLU A 432 5.47 -29.73 -3.77
C GLU A 432 5.77 -30.08 -2.30
N GLU A 433 6.95 -29.73 -1.78
CA GLU A 433 7.30 -29.91 -0.36
C GLU A 433 6.34 -29.16 0.58
N ILE A 434 5.96 -27.93 0.24
CA ILE A 434 5.00 -27.13 1.02
C ILE A 434 3.64 -27.81 1.08
N LEU A 435 3.13 -28.29 -0.06
CA LEU A 435 1.83 -28.96 -0.15
C LEU A 435 1.87 -30.32 0.57
N GLU A 436 2.93 -31.09 0.41
CA GLU A 436 3.11 -32.36 1.12
C GLU A 436 3.14 -32.13 2.64
N SER A 437 3.84 -31.11 3.12
CA SER A 437 3.89 -30.75 4.54
C SER A 437 2.50 -30.40 5.10
N GLU A 438 1.69 -29.62 4.37
CA GLU A 438 0.30 -29.31 4.76
C GLU A 438 -0.55 -30.59 4.84
N THR A 439 -0.49 -31.45 3.83
CA THR A 439 -1.26 -32.71 3.83
C THR A 439 -0.85 -33.65 4.96
N GLN A 440 0.44 -33.71 5.30
CA GLN A 440 0.94 -34.50 6.44
C GLN A 440 0.46 -33.92 7.77
N HIS A 441 0.45 -32.59 7.89
CA HIS A 441 -0.06 -31.91 9.07
C HIS A 441 -1.55 -32.20 9.30
N ASP A 442 -2.37 -32.04 8.26
CA ASP A 442 -3.80 -32.34 8.29
C ASP A 442 -4.08 -33.80 8.69
N LEU A 443 -3.31 -34.74 8.15
CA LEU A 443 -3.42 -36.15 8.49
C LEU A 443 -3.08 -36.43 9.98
N LEU A 444 -2.07 -35.75 10.53
CA LEU A 444 -1.71 -35.87 11.94
C LEU A 444 -2.79 -35.28 12.85
N GLU A 445 -3.35 -34.13 12.50
CA GLU A 445 -4.46 -33.52 13.24
C GLU A 445 -5.71 -34.42 13.23
N GLU A 446 -6.04 -35.00 12.06
CA GLU A 446 -7.14 -35.96 11.93
C GLU A 446 -6.92 -37.20 12.81
N GLN A 447 -5.70 -37.75 12.82
CA GLN A 447 -5.34 -38.89 13.67
C GLN A 447 -5.43 -38.55 15.17
N GLU A 448 -5.01 -37.36 15.56
CA GLU A 448 -5.12 -36.88 16.93
C GLU A 448 -6.59 -36.77 17.34
N LEU A 449 -7.43 -36.16 16.50
CA LEU A 449 -8.88 -36.06 16.73
C LEU A 449 -9.53 -37.44 16.90
N TYR A 450 -9.21 -38.40 16.04
CA TYR A 450 -9.69 -39.77 16.18
C TYR A 450 -9.20 -40.46 17.45
N SER A 451 -7.96 -40.18 17.88
CA SER A 451 -7.43 -40.69 19.16
C SER A 451 -8.22 -40.13 20.34
N GLN A 452 -8.54 -38.83 20.33
CA GLN A 452 -9.33 -38.17 21.37
C GLN A 452 -10.76 -38.72 21.42
N ILE A 453 -11.40 -38.95 20.27
CA ILE A 453 -12.74 -39.56 20.20
C ILE A 453 -12.73 -40.98 20.79
N ARG A 454 -11.73 -41.80 20.45
CA ARG A 454 -11.59 -43.16 21.00
C ARG A 454 -11.36 -43.14 22.52
N GLU A 455 -10.51 -42.25 23.01
CA GLU A 455 -10.24 -42.13 24.44
C GLU A 455 -11.48 -41.62 25.19
N ASN A 456 -12.21 -40.64 24.64
CA ASN A 456 -13.47 -40.17 25.20
C ASN A 456 -14.51 -41.30 25.29
N HIS A 457 -14.64 -42.14 24.26
CA HIS A 457 -15.52 -43.30 24.28
C HIS A 457 -15.12 -44.31 25.36
N LYS A 458 -13.82 -44.62 25.45
CA LYS A 458 -13.26 -45.52 26.48
C LYS A 458 -13.49 -44.98 27.89
N GLN A 459 -13.36 -43.67 28.10
CA GLN A 459 -13.65 -43.04 29.39
C GLN A 459 -15.14 -43.09 29.73
N ALA A 460 -16.03 -42.91 28.75
CA ALA A 460 -17.46 -43.06 28.94
C ALA A 460 -17.85 -44.50 29.33
N GLU A 461 -17.30 -45.52 28.64
CA GLU A 461 -17.48 -46.93 28.99
C GLU A 461 -16.98 -47.23 30.41
N ASN A 462 -15.76 -46.80 30.74
CA ASN A 462 -15.20 -46.96 32.09
C ASN A 462 -16.07 -46.28 33.17
N THR A 463 -16.68 -45.14 32.84
CA THR A 463 -17.57 -44.42 33.76
C THR A 463 -18.89 -45.17 33.94
N LEU A 464 -19.44 -45.73 32.86
CA LEU A 464 -20.63 -46.57 32.91
C LEU A 464 -20.38 -47.84 33.72
N GLU A 465 -19.25 -48.53 33.52
CA GLU A 465 -18.87 -49.72 34.28
C GLU A 465 -18.70 -49.40 35.77
N LYS A 466 -17.98 -48.32 36.12
CA LYS A 466 -17.86 -47.86 37.50
C LYS A 466 -19.21 -47.50 38.13
N TRP A 467 -20.11 -46.91 37.35
CA TRP A 467 -21.46 -46.60 37.81
C TRP A 467 -22.29 -47.87 38.05
N GLN A 468 -22.22 -48.85 37.14
CA GLN A 468 -22.87 -50.15 37.31
C GLN A 468 -22.35 -50.89 38.53
N ASP A 469 -21.03 -50.93 38.73
CA ASP A 469 -20.40 -51.51 39.92
C ASP A 469 -20.82 -50.78 41.21
N TYR A 470 -20.88 -49.45 41.19
CA TYR A 470 -21.40 -48.66 42.31
C TYR A 470 -22.86 -48.99 42.63
N VAL A 471 -23.73 -49.08 41.61
CA VAL A 471 -25.13 -49.46 41.76
C VAL A 471 -25.24 -50.89 42.30
N ALA A 472 -24.44 -51.83 41.79
CA ALA A 472 -24.42 -53.23 42.26
C ALA A 472 -24.00 -53.34 43.73
N ARG A 473 -22.95 -52.59 44.13
CA ARG A 473 -22.49 -52.53 45.53
C ARG A 473 -23.50 -51.88 46.49
N THR A 474 -24.32 -50.95 46.02
CA THR A 474 -25.32 -50.26 46.87
C THR A 474 -26.66 -51.00 46.92
N SER A 475 -26.97 -51.82 45.92
CA SER A 475 -28.23 -52.58 45.83
C SER A 475 -28.12 -54.05 46.30
N ASN A 476 -26.93 -54.66 46.26
CA ASN A 476 -26.71 -56.06 46.67
C ASN A 476 -25.68 -56.18 47.81
N TYR A 477 -26.14 -56.63 48.98
CA TYR A 477 -25.34 -56.74 50.20
C TYR A 477 -24.16 -57.74 50.10
N GLU A 478 -24.31 -58.82 49.33
CA GLU A 478 -23.24 -59.82 49.19
C GLU A 478 -22.08 -59.31 48.34
N LEU A 479 -22.40 -58.61 47.24
CA LEU A 479 -21.41 -57.96 46.38
C LEU A 479 -20.65 -56.87 47.15
N LEU A 480 -21.33 -56.07 47.98
CA LEU A 480 -20.69 -55.08 48.86
C LEU A 480 -19.66 -55.72 49.81
N LYS A 481 -20.02 -56.85 50.44
CA LYS A 481 -19.15 -57.55 51.39
C LYS A 481 -17.92 -58.14 50.69
N SER A 482 -18.10 -58.68 49.48
CA SER A 482 -16.98 -59.18 48.66
C SER A 482 -16.03 -58.07 48.21
N ALA A 483 -16.58 -56.93 47.76
CA ALA A 483 -15.81 -55.76 47.35
C ALA A 483 -15.03 -55.14 48.52
N LYS A 484 -15.63 -55.06 49.70
CA LYS A 484 -14.92 -54.60 50.92
C LYS A 484 -13.74 -55.50 51.27
N LYS A 485 -13.89 -56.82 51.13
CA LYS A 485 -12.81 -57.77 51.38
C LYS A 485 -11.66 -57.62 50.37
N LEU A 486 -11.98 -57.36 49.09
CA LEU A 486 -10.98 -57.06 48.06
C LEU A 486 -10.26 -55.73 48.31
N GLN A 487 -10.99 -54.71 48.77
CA GLN A 487 -10.41 -53.43 49.16
C GLN A 487 -9.45 -53.59 50.34
N ASP A 488 -9.82 -54.36 51.37
CA ASP A 488 -8.94 -54.64 52.50
C ASP A 488 -7.67 -55.38 52.06
N LEU A 489 -7.80 -56.35 51.14
CA LEU A 489 -6.65 -57.07 50.55
C LEU A 489 -5.73 -56.13 49.74
N SER A 490 -6.29 -55.24 48.93
CA SER A 490 -5.53 -54.24 48.16
C SER A 490 -4.81 -53.26 49.08
N ILE A 491 -5.44 -52.81 50.16
CA ILE A 491 -4.82 -51.94 51.18
C ILE A 491 -3.66 -52.66 51.87
N HIS A 492 -3.82 -53.95 52.18
CA HIS A 492 -2.75 -54.77 52.75
C HIS A 492 -1.58 -54.94 51.78
N GLN A 493 -1.84 -55.24 50.51
CA GLN A 493 -0.80 -55.36 49.48
C GLN A 493 -0.06 -54.04 49.24
N SER A 494 -0.75 -52.91 49.15
CA SER A 494 -0.09 -51.61 49.01
C SER A 494 0.75 -51.23 50.23
N ARG A 495 0.40 -51.70 51.44
CA ARG A 495 1.22 -51.52 52.64
C ARG A 495 2.49 -52.39 52.60
N GLU A 496 2.37 -53.63 52.16
CA GLU A 496 3.50 -54.54 51.97
C GLU A 496 4.48 -54.06 50.89
N GLU A 497 4.00 -53.47 49.80
CA GLU A 497 4.86 -52.86 48.77
C GLU A 497 5.65 -51.65 49.29
N VAL A 498 5.02 -50.82 50.14
CA VAL A 498 5.70 -49.69 50.78
C VAL A 498 6.77 -50.18 51.77
N ASP A 499 6.49 -51.24 52.53
CA ASP A 499 7.45 -51.83 53.47
C ASP A 499 8.62 -52.52 52.74
N ASN A 500 8.36 -53.26 51.66
CA ASN A 500 9.40 -53.84 50.79
C ASN A 500 10.24 -52.76 50.07
N SER A 501 9.64 -51.62 49.72
CA SER A 501 10.36 -50.48 49.13
C SER A 501 11.28 -49.78 50.16
N ARG A 502 10.96 -49.86 51.45
CA ARG A 502 11.83 -49.41 52.55
C ARG A 502 12.97 -50.39 52.79
N GLU A 503 12.69 -51.69 52.89
CA GLU A 503 13.73 -52.72 53.07
C GLU A 503 14.70 -52.77 51.88
N SER A 504 14.24 -52.58 50.65
CA SER A 504 15.11 -52.52 49.47
C SER A 504 15.99 -51.27 49.45
N LYS A 505 15.51 -50.11 49.93
CA LYS A 505 16.33 -48.90 50.10
C LYS A 505 17.36 -49.06 51.22
N GLU A 506 17.03 -49.74 52.32
CA GLU A 506 17.98 -50.07 53.39
C GLU A 506 19.05 -51.09 52.91
N ASN A 507 18.66 -52.08 52.11
CA ASN A 507 19.60 -53.05 51.54
C ASN A 507 20.51 -52.45 50.45
N VAL A 508 20.03 -51.49 49.65
CA VAL A 508 20.88 -50.73 48.70
C VAL A 508 21.83 -49.78 49.45
N ALA A 509 21.43 -49.21 50.60
CA ALA A 509 22.33 -48.46 51.47
C ALA A 509 23.43 -49.36 52.09
N LEU A 510 23.10 -50.60 52.48
CA LEU A 510 24.06 -51.58 53.00
C LEU A 510 25.02 -52.11 51.92
N CYS A 511 24.54 -52.36 50.70
CA CYS A 511 25.40 -52.74 49.56
C CYS A 511 26.29 -51.60 49.07
N SER A 512 25.84 -50.34 49.12
CA SER A 512 26.68 -49.19 48.76
C SER A 512 27.75 -48.91 49.82
N PHE A 513 27.46 -49.11 51.12
CA PHE A 513 28.46 -49.07 52.19
C PHE A 513 29.52 -50.18 52.07
N GLY A 514 29.12 -51.40 51.69
CA GLY A 514 30.03 -52.54 51.46
C GLY A 514 30.92 -52.40 50.22
N ASN A 515 30.52 -51.60 49.23
CA ASN A 515 31.32 -51.30 48.05
C ASN A 515 32.24 -50.08 48.24
N LEU A 516 31.84 -49.09 49.05
CA LEU A 516 32.74 -47.99 49.45
C LEU A 516 33.90 -48.49 50.32
N THR A 517 33.64 -49.40 51.26
CA THR A 517 34.70 -50.01 52.10
C THR A 517 35.66 -50.88 51.30
N ARG A 518 35.20 -51.53 50.21
CA ARG A 518 36.07 -52.33 49.32
C ARG A 518 36.89 -51.49 48.34
N ARG A 519 36.39 -50.31 47.93
CA ARG A 519 37.16 -49.34 47.12
C ARG A 519 38.20 -48.58 47.96
N LEU A 520 37.91 -48.26 49.22
CA LEU A 520 38.86 -47.56 50.11
C LEU A 520 40.08 -48.41 50.52
N ILE A 521 40.01 -49.74 50.44
CA ILE A 521 41.13 -50.64 50.78
C ILE A 521 42.07 -50.91 49.58
N ARG A 522 41.64 -50.61 48.34
CA ARG A 522 42.44 -50.93 47.14
C ARG A 522 43.29 -49.77 46.60
N ASP A 523 43.06 -48.53 47.05
CA ASP A 523 43.77 -47.34 46.55
C ASP A 523 44.84 -46.76 47.51
N GLN A 524 45.37 -47.56 48.45
CA GLN A 524 46.59 -47.18 49.18
C GLN A 524 47.87 -47.66 48.48
N SER A 525 48.12 -47.12 47.29
CA SER A 525 49.48 -46.86 46.79
C SER A 525 49.46 -45.79 45.69
N GLY A 526 49.55 -44.52 46.09
CA GLY A 526 50.08 -43.44 45.24
C GLY A 526 49.14 -42.26 44.93
N SER A 527 49.38 -41.14 45.63
CA SER A 527 49.29 -39.73 45.16
C SER A 527 47.89 -39.13 44.86
N VAL A 528 47.22 -38.50 45.84
CA VAL A 528 47.14 -37.03 46.16
C VAL A 528 45.95 -36.28 45.49
N PHE A 529 44.95 -35.93 46.35
CA PHE A 529 44.11 -34.70 46.50
C PHE A 529 43.55 -34.00 45.23
N ASP A 530 42.31 -33.49 45.14
CA ASP A 530 41.26 -33.08 46.11
C ASP A 530 39.90 -33.00 45.36
N GLU A 531 38.80 -33.57 45.86
CA GLU A 531 37.77 -32.95 46.72
C GLU A 531 37.19 -31.61 46.23
N PHE A 532 35.99 -31.65 45.64
CA PHE A 532 34.80 -30.84 45.97
C PHE A 532 33.67 -31.33 45.04
N SER A 533 32.77 -32.19 45.50
CA SER A 533 31.57 -31.84 46.27
C SER A 533 30.38 -31.39 45.41
N ILE A 534 29.36 -32.25 45.46
CA ILE A 534 28.00 -31.87 45.93
C ILE A 534 27.29 -30.82 45.06
N ALA A 535 26.66 -31.24 43.96
CA ALA A 535 25.57 -30.45 43.37
C ALA A 535 24.64 -31.17 42.37
N TYR A 536 24.62 -32.51 42.24
CA TYR A 536 23.79 -33.14 41.18
C TYR A 536 22.73 -34.15 41.62
N ALA A 537 22.47 -34.25 42.92
CA ALA A 537 21.21 -34.80 43.41
C ALA A 537 20.75 -33.97 44.59
N LEU A 538 19.93 -32.96 44.33
CA LEU A 538 18.72 -32.70 45.10
C LEU A 538 17.91 -31.62 44.37
N LEU A 539 16.74 -32.04 43.87
CA LEU A 539 15.56 -31.21 43.66
C LEU A 539 15.56 -30.32 42.42
N SER A 540 15.10 -30.93 41.33
CA SER A 540 13.83 -30.48 40.75
C SER A 540 12.86 -30.08 41.86
N LEU A 541 12.46 -28.81 41.93
CA LEU A 541 11.07 -28.36 42.12
C LEU A 541 11.00 -26.83 42.32
N SER A 542 10.55 -26.18 41.26
CA SER A 542 9.40 -25.24 41.26
C SER A 542 9.43 -23.97 42.12
N VAL A 543 9.05 -22.88 41.44
CA VAL A 543 8.30 -21.69 41.89
C VAL A 543 9.08 -20.36 41.90
N SER A 544 8.82 -19.61 40.81
CA SER A 544 8.59 -18.15 40.71
C SER A 544 9.55 -17.17 41.39
N LYS A 545 10.18 -16.28 40.61
CA LYS A 545 9.75 -14.88 40.35
C LYS A 545 10.94 -14.02 39.85
N HIS A 546 10.65 -13.26 38.80
CA HIS A 546 11.18 -11.93 38.44
C HIS A 546 12.59 -11.74 37.84
N ARG A 547 12.53 -11.25 36.59
CA ARG A 547 13.13 -10.03 36.02
C ARG A 547 14.62 -10.00 35.65
N PHE A 548 14.85 -9.31 34.52
CA PHE A 548 16.07 -8.71 33.96
C PHE A 548 17.06 -9.72 33.36
N ASP A 549 17.83 -9.42 32.32
CA ASP A 549 17.89 -8.43 31.24
C ASP A 549 18.99 -9.03 30.34
N VAL A 550 18.85 -9.05 29.01
CA VAL A 550 19.90 -9.60 28.14
C VAL A 550 20.51 -8.46 27.35
N SER A 551 21.51 -7.83 27.97
CA SER A 551 22.48 -6.97 27.33
C SER A 551 23.88 -7.48 27.66
N GLU A 552 24.68 -7.67 26.60
CA GLU A 552 26.16 -7.56 26.62
C GLU A 552 26.94 -8.71 27.34
N ILE A 553 28.11 -9.23 26.91
CA ILE A 553 29.17 -8.81 25.99
C ILE A 553 30.07 -10.04 25.73
N TYR A 554 30.42 -10.26 24.46
CA TYR A 554 31.69 -10.65 23.83
C TYR A 554 32.68 -11.75 24.32
N TRP A 555 33.34 -12.28 23.27
CA TRP A 555 34.73 -12.79 23.08
C TRP A 555 34.99 -14.29 23.31
N THR A 556 35.02 -15.06 22.22
CA THR A 556 36.28 -15.54 21.60
C THR A 556 36.08 -15.86 20.13
#